data_AF-A0A7W8YMM6-F1
#
_entry.id   AF-A0A7W8YMM6-F1
#
_cell.length_a   1.000
_cell.length_b   1.000
_cell.length_c   1.000
_cell.angle_alpha   90.00
_cell.angle_beta   90.00
_cell.angle_gamma   90.00
#
_symmetry.space_group_name_H-M   'P 1'
#
loop_
_entity.id
_entity.type
_entity.pdbx_description
1 polymer ?
#
loop_
_entity_poly.entity_id
_entity_poly.type
_entity_poly.pdbx_seq_one_letter_code
_entity_poly.pdbx_strand_id
1 'polypeptide(L)' 'MTYPIKTSLLTALVLAWGTAAADPMFPSDTEGFHGYLRAGAGSTTADGGGPQSCYGLGGNTTKYRLGNECDAYT' A
#
# COMPACT_ATOMS: atom_id res chain seq x y z
N MET A 1 -2.80 -42.64 -8.07
CA MET A 1 -2.74 -41.56 -7.06
C MET A 1 -1.97 -40.42 -7.71
N THR A 2 -2.69 -39.45 -8.27
CA THR A 2 -2.12 -38.46 -9.20
C THR A 2 -2.73 -37.08 -8.88
N TYR A 3 -1.84 -36.13 -8.63
CA TYR A 3 -2.07 -34.81 -8.04
C TYR A 3 -2.87 -33.84 -8.93
N PRO A 4 -3.91 -33.13 -8.42
CA PRO A 4 -4.52 -32.00 -9.11
C PRO A 4 -3.98 -30.65 -8.58
N ILE A 5 -2.66 -30.48 -8.48
CA ILE A 5 -2.05 -29.20 -8.05
C ILE A 5 -1.90 -28.22 -9.23
N LYS A 6 -1.91 -28.71 -10.48
CA LYS A 6 -1.57 -27.90 -11.66
C LYS A 6 -2.74 -27.09 -12.24
N THR A 7 -3.99 -27.45 -11.91
CA THR A 7 -5.20 -26.82 -12.48
C THR A 7 -5.62 -25.52 -11.75
N SER A 8 -5.12 -25.30 -10.53
CA SER A 8 -5.52 -24.16 -9.69
C SER A 8 -4.69 -22.89 -9.94
N LEU A 9 -3.48 -23.01 -10.50
CA LEU A 9 -2.61 -21.86 -10.77
C LEU A 9 -3.06 -21.07 -12.01
N LEU A 10 -3.60 -21.79 -13.01
CA LEU A 10 -4.10 -21.19 -14.26
C LEU A 10 -5.43 -20.45 -14.04
N THR A 11 -6.27 -20.88 -13.10
CA THR A 11 -7.52 -20.20 -12.76
C THR A 11 -7.31 -18.91 -11.97
N ALA A 12 -6.26 -18.85 -11.15
CA ALA A 12 -5.90 -17.64 -10.41
C ALA A 12 -5.31 -16.53 -11.31
N LEU A 13 -4.62 -16.89 -12.40
CA LEU A 13 -3.99 -15.93 -13.30
C LEU A 13 -4.98 -15.27 -14.29
N VAL A 14 -6.09 -15.94 -14.61
CA VAL A 14 -7.09 -15.45 -15.59
C VAL A 14 -8.06 -14.41 -14.98
N LEU A 15 -8.15 -14.31 -13.65
CA LEU A 15 -8.97 -13.29 -12.98
C LEU A 15 -8.32 -11.90 -12.88
N ALA A 16 -7.12 -11.70 -13.45
CA ALA A 16 -6.40 -10.43 -13.37
C ALA A 16 -6.67 -9.47 -14.54
N TRP A 17 -7.38 -9.88 -15.60
CA TRP A 17 -7.57 -9.08 -16.84
C TRP A 17 -9.05 -8.82 -17.17
N GLY A 18 -9.87 -8.52 -16.16
CA GLY A 18 -11.24 -8.09 -16.34
C GLY A 18 -11.35 -6.56 -16.33
N THR A 19 -11.73 -6.00 -17.48
CA THR A 19 -12.29 -4.65 -17.70
C THR A 19 -11.35 -3.45 -17.61
N ALA A 20 -10.62 -3.20 -18.71
CA ALA A 20 -10.33 -1.84 -19.16
C ALA A 20 -11.28 -1.50 -20.32
N ALA A 21 -12.58 -1.37 -20.03
CA ALA A 21 -13.46 -0.55 -20.86
C ALA A 21 -13.27 0.88 -20.34
N ALA A 22 -12.50 1.67 -21.08
CA ALA A 22 -12.24 3.07 -20.75
C ALA A 22 -13.52 3.88 -20.99
N ASP A 23 -14.35 4.03 -19.96
CA ASP A 23 -15.25 5.18 -19.85
C ASP A 23 -14.40 6.46 -19.79
N PRO A 24 -14.89 7.62 -20.26
CA PRO A 24 -14.14 8.87 -20.20
C PRO A 24 -13.84 9.20 -18.73
N MET A 25 -12.59 8.97 -18.31
CA MET A 25 -12.21 8.87 -16.90
C MET A 25 -12.26 10.19 -16.12
N PHE A 26 -12.55 11.36 -16.73
CA PHE A 26 -12.62 12.61 -15.97
C PHE A 26 -13.63 13.60 -16.58
N PRO A 27 -14.52 14.21 -15.77
CA PRO A 27 -15.04 15.54 -16.10
C PRO A 27 -13.83 16.47 -16.18
N SER A 28 -13.77 17.34 -17.19
CA SER A 28 -12.76 18.40 -17.29
C SER A 28 -12.80 19.23 -16.01
N ASP A 29 -11.86 18.94 -15.13
CA ASP A 29 -11.65 19.54 -13.83
C ASP A 29 -11.25 21.00 -14.04
N THR A 30 -12.25 21.87 -14.10
CA THR A 30 -12.04 23.32 -14.13
C THR A 30 -11.32 23.81 -12.86
N GLU A 31 -11.28 22.98 -11.80
CA GLU A 31 -10.62 23.25 -10.50
C GLU A 31 -9.56 22.20 -10.06
N GLY A 32 -9.35 21.08 -10.77
CA GLY A 32 -8.32 20.06 -10.45
C GLY A 32 -8.63 19.07 -9.30
N PHE A 33 -8.04 17.86 -9.34
CA PHE A 33 -7.94 16.96 -8.16
C PHE A 33 -6.70 17.31 -7.34
N HIS A 34 -6.89 17.54 -6.03
CA HIS A 34 -5.81 17.89 -5.10
C HIS A 34 -5.91 17.03 -3.84
N GLY A 35 -4.78 16.62 -3.27
CA GLY A 35 -4.77 15.85 -2.03
C GLY A 35 -3.36 15.61 -1.49
N TYR A 36 -3.29 15.16 -0.24
CA TYR A 36 -2.07 14.66 0.37
C TYR A 36 -2.35 13.25 0.89
N LEU A 37 -1.56 12.30 0.41
CA LEU A 37 -1.61 10.93 0.90
C LEU A 37 -0.21 10.48 1.27
N ARG A 38 -0.13 9.67 2.32
CA ARG A 38 1.08 8.94 2.67
C ARG A 38 0.69 7.54 3.08
N ALA A 39 1.33 6.56 2.47
CA ALA A 39 1.29 5.18 2.91
C ALA A 39 2.67 4.57 2.72
N GLY A 40 3.02 3.61 3.56
CA GLY A 40 4.31 2.93 3.49
C GLY A 40 4.27 1.61 4.23
N ALA A 41 5.29 0.80 3.99
CA ALA A 41 5.54 -0.42 4.73
C ALA A 41 7.02 -0.47 5.10
N GLY A 42 7.31 -1.01 6.27
CA GLY A 42 8.67 -1.19 6.76
C GLY A 42 8.70 -2.22 7.86
N SER A 43 9.91 -2.61 8.24
CA SER A 43 10.16 -3.54 9.33
C SER A 43 11.23 -3.00 10.26
N THR A 44 11.24 -3.50 11.48
CA THR A 44 12.34 -3.32 12.43
C THR A 44 13.19 -4.58 12.49
N THR A 45 14.45 -4.44 12.91
CA THR A 45 15.33 -5.57 13.27
C THR A 45 15.44 -5.77 14.78
N ALA A 46 14.92 -4.83 15.57
CA ALA A 46 14.90 -4.91 17.03
C ALA A 46 13.95 -6.04 17.50
N ASP A 47 14.23 -6.60 18.67
CA ASP A 47 13.36 -7.55 19.39
C ASP A 47 12.89 -8.77 18.58
N GLY A 48 13.73 -9.26 17.66
CA GLY A 48 13.40 -10.40 16.79
C GLY A 48 12.68 -10.01 15.49
N GLY A 49 12.55 -8.72 15.21
CA GLY A 49 11.94 -8.17 14.01
C GLY A 49 10.46 -7.84 14.19
N GLY A 50 9.81 -7.39 13.11
CA GLY A 50 8.39 -7.04 13.14
C GLY A 50 8.05 -5.83 12.28
N PRO A 51 6.85 -5.25 12.43
CA PRO A 51 6.45 -4.04 11.71
C PRO A 51 7.36 -2.85 12.06
N GLN A 52 7.40 -1.86 11.17
CA GLN A 52 8.18 -0.65 11.34
C GLN A 52 7.91 0.01 12.71
N SER A 53 8.99 0.41 13.38
CA SER A 53 8.92 1.24 14.58
C SER A 53 9.17 2.71 14.24
N CYS A 54 8.49 3.61 14.94
CA CYS A 54 8.66 5.05 14.78
C CYS A 54 9.16 5.69 16.08
N TYR A 55 10.11 6.62 15.95
CA TYR A 55 10.88 7.19 17.05
C TYR A 55 10.65 8.70 17.20
N GLY A 56 10.57 9.16 18.45
CA GLY A 56 10.43 10.58 18.81
C GLY A 56 10.92 10.83 20.23
N LEU A 57 11.10 12.10 20.60
CA LEU A 57 11.63 12.48 21.92
C LEU A 57 10.61 12.34 23.07
N GLY A 58 9.37 11.97 22.74
CA GLY A 58 8.26 11.93 23.69
C GLY A 58 7.69 13.33 23.98
N GLY A 59 6.51 13.38 24.59
CA GLY A 59 5.79 14.64 24.81
C GLY A 59 5.23 15.26 23.53
N ASN A 60 4.82 16.53 23.61
CA ASN A 60 4.27 17.27 22.47
C ASN A 60 5.39 17.88 21.61
N THR A 61 6.16 17.01 20.94
CA THR A 61 7.25 17.41 20.04
C THR A 61 7.05 16.79 18.65
N THR A 62 7.73 17.34 17.65
CA THR A 62 7.78 16.74 16.32
C THR A 62 8.86 15.65 16.24
N LYS A 63 8.81 14.84 15.19
CA LYS A 63 9.83 13.85 14.85
C LYS A 63 10.38 14.10 13.44
N TYR A 64 11.66 13.80 13.23
CA TYR A 64 12.23 13.76 11.88
C TYR A 64 11.53 12.67 11.08
N ARG A 65 11.14 13.00 9.85
CA ARG A 65 10.03 12.30 9.20
C ARG A 65 10.46 11.19 8.25
N LEU A 66 11.58 11.36 7.55
CA LEU A 66 12.05 10.41 6.52
C LEU A 66 12.26 9.02 7.13
N GLY A 67 11.53 8.03 6.62
CA GLY A 67 11.61 6.64 7.10
C GLY A 67 11.07 6.43 8.52
N ASN A 68 10.35 7.41 9.07
CA ASN A 68 9.93 7.41 10.47
C ASN A 68 8.43 7.71 10.59
N GLU A 69 7.64 7.16 9.67
CA GLU A 69 6.19 7.29 9.58
C GLU A 69 5.56 5.88 9.49
N CYS A 70 4.70 5.53 10.45
CA CYS A 70 4.23 4.15 10.68
C CYS A 70 2.70 4.02 10.54
N ASP A 71 2.06 4.98 9.89
CA ASP A 71 0.63 4.97 9.57
C ASP A 71 0.40 5.06 8.06
N ALA A 72 -0.86 4.94 7.66
CA ALA A 72 -1.34 5.53 6.42
C ALA A 72 -2.20 6.77 6.75
N TYR A 73 -1.93 7.88 6.05
CA TYR A 73 -2.66 9.13 6.13
C TYR A 73 -3.35 9.39 4.79
N THR A 74 -4.67 9.58 4.84
CA THR A 74 -5.55 9.87 3.70
C THR A 74 -6.51 11.00 4.05
#